data_AF-A0A1Y4FES4-F1
#
_entry.id   AF-A0A1Y4FES4-F1
#
_cell.length_a   1.000
_cell.length_b   1.000
_cell.length_c   1.000
_cell.angle_alpha   90.00
_cell.angle_beta   90.00
_cell.angle_gamma   90.00
#
_symmetry.space_group_name_H-M   'P 1'
#
loop_
_entity.id
_entity.type
_entity.pdbx_description
1 polymer ?
#
loop_
_entity_poly.entity_id
_entity_poly.type
_entity_poly.pdbx_seq_one_letter_code
_entity_poly.pdbx_strand_id
1 'polypeptide(L)'
;MSGKRVANKYRIKACQRFLEDYESGRYDFDPKDAEFVIRIIENTICHQQGEDKDGVPLRGRPFLLMDFHKFIIYNILGFYMKDTRIKRFHECLVFIPRKNVKTSFAGALAYALGLLYRLSGTKIYVVAAALKQTLETYNFVKYNIIRMGEWDEDGGHFHIIDNNNEHSLKAEISGGLIELNALAANPDAQDSFNCNIAIADEIHAFKKPKQYTLFKEAMKAYRNKLMIGISTAGDDPNSFLAQQVAYGKRVLDKQVENEQYFFFICEADPVKTEEGKEYIDFMDPKSQEMANPAYGESVQPEELMEEARQARDNPQLRKDYFAKSLNVFTSAMDAYFDMAVVRASDEKYNWTLEELAKLPINWYGGADLSKMYDLTGTALHGRYKACQWT
;
A
#
# COMPACT_ATOMS: atom_id res chain seq x y z
N MET A 1 -0.81 -16.98 -11.03
CA MET A 1 0.20 -17.65 -11.88
C MET A 1 -0.32 -18.04 -13.27
N SER A 2 -1.59 -18.42 -13.44
CA SER A 2 -2.16 -18.82 -14.74
C SER A 2 -2.35 -17.71 -15.80
N GLY A 3 -2.08 -16.45 -15.48
CA GLY A 3 -2.29 -15.31 -16.38
C GLY A 3 -3.75 -14.87 -16.56
N LYS A 4 -4.72 -15.48 -15.83
CA LYS A 4 -6.15 -15.15 -15.96
C LYS A 4 -6.51 -13.69 -15.64
N ARG A 5 -5.79 -13.04 -14.71
CA ARG A 5 -5.92 -11.61 -14.39
C ARG A 5 -4.60 -10.91 -14.71
N VAL A 6 -4.64 -9.77 -15.39
CA VAL A 6 -3.43 -8.98 -15.69
C VAL A 6 -2.89 -8.41 -14.38
N ALA A 7 -1.63 -8.69 -14.06
CA ALA A 7 -1.00 -8.38 -12.76
C ALA A 7 0.39 -7.78 -12.96
N ASN A 8 0.75 -6.78 -12.15
CA ASN A 8 2.08 -6.21 -12.21
C ASN A 8 3.13 -7.17 -11.65
N LYS A 9 4.38 -6.91 -11.99
CA LYS A 9 5.56 -7.66 -11.57
C LYS A 9 5.53 -7.98 -10.08
N TYR A 10 5.21 -7.00 -9.23
CA TYR A 10 5.27 -7.17 -7.78
C TYR A 10 4.07 -7.94 -7.20
N ARG A 11 2.87 -7.86 -7.80
CA ARG A 11 1.76 -8.74 -7.43
C ARG A 11 2.03 -10.19 -7.81
N ILE A 12 2.65 -10.43 -8.96
CA ILE A 12 3.10 -11.78 -9.35
C ILE A 12 4.14 -12.30 -8.34
N LYS A 13 5.12 -11.48 -7.97
CA LYS A 13 6.13 -11.85 -6.97
C LYS A 13 5.56 -12.12 -5.58
N ALA A 14 4.53 -11.38 -5.16
CA ALA A 14 3.83 -11.68 -3.91
C ALA A 14 3.15 -13.07 -3.96
N CYS A 15 2.53 -13.43 -5.10
CA CYS A 15 1.98 -14.77 -5.30
C CYS A 15 3.07 -15.86 -5.32
N GLN A 16 4.22 -15.60 -5.96
CA GLN A 16 5.35 -16.52 -5.97
C GLN A 16 5.87 -16.74 -4.55
N ARG A 17 6.06 -15.66 -3.78
CA ARG A 17 6.48 -15.72 -2.38
C ARG A 17 5.52 -16.59 -1.56
N PHE A 18 4.21 -16.40 -1.67
CA PHE A 18 3.22 -17.26 -1.00
C PHE A 18 3.44 -18.76 -1.29
N LEU A 19 3.64 -19.13 -2.55
CA LEU A 19 3.87 -20.53 -2.95
C LEU A 19 5.19 -21.06 -2.41
N GLU A 20 6.27 -20.27 -2.53
CA GLU A 20 7.58 -20.63 -1.98
C GLU A 20 7.50 -20.86 -0.47
N ASP A 21 6.79 -19.99 0.26
CA ASP A 21 6.63 -20.12 1.70
C ASP A 21 5.83 -21.36 2.08
N TYR A 22 4.75 -21.64 1.34
CA TYR A 22 3.93 -22.85 1.51
C TYR A 22 4.71 -24.13 1.26
N GLU A 23 5.55 -24.15 0.23
CA GLU A 23 6.34 -25.33 -0.16
C GLU A 23 7.63 -25.50 0.66
N SER A 24 8.16 -24.41 1.24
CA SER A 24 9.46 -24.42 1.92
C SER A 24 9.53 -25.28 3.19
N GLY A 25 8.39 -25.53 3.84
CA GLY A 25 8.33 -26.14 5.17
C GLY A 25 8.92 -25.28 6.30
N ARG A 26 9.38 -24.05 6.02
CA ARG A 26 9.93 -23.10 7.01
C ARG A 26 8.85 -22.52 7.94
N TYR A 27 7.60 -22.55 7.50
CA TYR A 27 6.44 -22.01 8.20
C TYR A 27 5.36 -23.07 8.29
N ASP A 28 4.54 -23.00 9.33
CA ASP A 28 3.30 -23.77 9.37
C ASP A 28 2.21 -22.98 8.66
N PHE A 29 1.41 -23.66 7.86
CA PHE A 29 0.25 -23.09 7.19
C PHE A 29 -1.04 -23.70 7.75
N ASP A 30 -1.85 -22.88 8.44
CA ASP A 30 -3.20 -23.25 8.89
C ASP A 30 -4.18 -22.14 8.47
N PRO A 31 -5.08 -22.41 7.51
CA PRO A 31 -5.98 -21.39 6.98
C PRO A 31 -7.14 -21.04 7.93
N LYS A 32 -7.32 -21.71 9.08
CA LYS A 32 -8.51 -21.53 9.95
C LYS A 32 -8.78 -20.08 10.35
N ASP A 33 -7.75 -19.34 10.75
CA ASP A 33 -7.92 -17.94 11.16
C ASP A 33 -8.28 -17.05 9.96
N ALA A 34 -7.71 -17.33 8.78
CA ALA A 34 -8.06 -16.63 7.53
C ALA A 34 -9.52 -16.91 7.13
N GLU A 35 -9.92 -18.18 7.16
CA GLU A 35 -11.29 -18.63 6.89
C GLU A 35 -12.31 -18.04 7.86
N PHE A 36 -11.97 -17.99 9.15
CA PHE A 36 -12.79 -17.35 10.17
C PHE A 36 -13.02 -15.88 9.83
N VAL A 37 -11.94 -15.13 9.56
CA VAL A 37 -12.02 -13.71 9.21
C VAL A 37 -12.82 -13.46 7.94
N ILE A 38 -12.59 -14.24 6.88
CA ILE A 38 -13.35 -14.14 5.63
C ILE A 38 -14.86 -14.37 5.89
N ARG A 39 -15.22 -15.42 6.63
CA ARG A 39 -16.62 -15.73 6.93
C ARG A 39 -17.27 -14.67 7.80
N ILE A 40 -16.57 -14.11 8.78
CA ILE A 40 -17.10 -13.00 9.56
C ILE A 40 -17.41 -11.84 8.62
N ILE A 41 -16.46 -11.43 7.78
CA ILE A 41 -16.67 -10.30 6.87
C ILE A 41 -17.87 -10.55 5.93
N GLU A 42 -17.86 -11.66 5.20
CA GLU A 42 -18.87 -11.91 4.16
C GLU A 42 -20.28 -12.19 4.73
N ASN A 43 -20.39 -12.67 5.97
CA ASN A 43 -21.70 -12.94 6.60
C ASN A 43 -22.25 -11.77 7.41
N THR A 44 -21.40 -10.86 7.90
CA THR A 44 -21.84 -9.83 8.84
C THR A 44 -21.74 -8.41 8.26
N ILE A 45 -20.79 -8.14 7.38
CA ILE A 45 -20.55 -6.79 6.86
C ILE A 45 -21.36 -6.53 5.59
N CYS A 46 -21.94 -5.33 5.50
CA CYS A 46 -22.63 -4.81 4.33
C CYS A 46 -22.01 -3.48 3.89
N HIS A 47 -22.24 -3.14 2.62
CA HIS A 47 -21.87 -1.84 2.08
C HIS A 47 -22.65 -0.72 2.78
N GLN A 48 -21.95 0.34 3.20
CA GLN A 48 -22.56 1.55 3.77
C GLN A 48 -23.09 2.51 2.69
N GLN A 49 -22.46 2.48 1.52
CA GLN A 49 -22.73 3.38 0.39
C GLN A 49 -22.22 2.78 -0.92
N GLY A 50 -22.58 3.42 -2.03
CA GLY A 50 -22.16 3.04 -3.38
C GLY A 50 -23.25 2.34 -4.19
N GLU A 51 -22.94 2.15 -5.47
CA GLU A 51 -23.73 1.45 -6.47
C GLU A 51 -22.85 0.42 -7.18
N ASP A 52 -23.44 -0.63 -7.72
CA ASP A 52 -22.73 -1.54 -8.62
C ASP A 52 -22.59 -0.96 -10.02
N LYS A 53 -21.94 -1.70 -10.93
CA LYS A 53 -21.70 -1.28 -12.32
C LYS A 53 -22.98 -0.98 -13.12
N ASP A 54 -24.13 -1.51 -12.68
CA ASP A 54 -25.42 -1.32 -13.32
C ASP A 54 -26.23 -0.20 -12.64
N GLY A 55 -25.61 0.55 -11.71
CA GLY A 55 -26.24 1.64 -10.97
C GLY A 55 -27.18 1.16 -9.86
N VAL A 56 -27.09 -0.11 -9.45
CA VAL A 56 -27.99 -0.65 -8.43
C VAL A 56 -27.42 -0.32 -7.04
N PRO A 57 -28.24 0.25 -6.13
CA PRO A 57 -27.77 0.60 -4.79
C PRO A 57 -27.17 -0.58 -4.03
N LEU A 58 -25.96 -0.40 -3.51
CA LEU A 58 -25.25 -1.41 -2.70
C LEU A 58 -25.55 -1.29 -1.21
N ARG A 59 -26.00 -0.13 -0.72
CA ARG A 59 -26.20 0.11 0.72
C ARG A 59 -27.07 -0.99 1.35
N GLY A 60 -26.54 -1.62 2.40
CA GLY A 60 -27.20 -2.72 3.13
C GLY A 60 -27.05 -4.09 2.46
N ARG A 61 -26.48 -4.20 1.25
CA ARG A 61 -26.14 -5.50 0.63
C ARG A 61 -24.84 -6.07 1.20
N PRO A 62 -24.69 -7.41 1.24
CA PRO A 62 -23.49 -8.07 1.74
C PRO A 62 -22.21 -7.57 1.08
N PHE A 63 -21.18 -7.33 1.89
CA PHE A 63 -19.84 -6.95 1.44
C PHE A 63 -19.03 -8.21 1.13
N LEU A 64 -19.09 -8.68 -0.12
CA LEU A 64 -18.37 -9.88 -0.54
C LEU A 64 -16.91 -9.53 -0.86
N LEU A 65 -15.99 -10.38 -0.38
CA LEU A 65 -14.57 -10.13 -0.55
C LEU A 65 -14.12 -10.56 -1.95
N MET A 66 -13.54 -9.62 -2.69
CA MET A 66 -12.83 -9.89 -3.95
C MET A 66 -11.62 -10.81 -3.74
N ASP A 67 -11.18 -11.48 -4.80
CA ASP A 67 -10.10 -12.47 -4.77
C ASP A 67 -8.82 -11.94 -4.12
N PHE A 68 -8.44 -10.69 -4.41
CA PHE A 68 -7.23 -10.10 -3.85
C PHE A 68 -7.36 -9.79 -2.35
N HIS A 69 -8.56 -9.46 -1.86
CA HIS A 69 -8.79 -9.31 -0.43
C HIS A 69 -8.57 -10.65 0.30
N LYS A 70 -9.11 -11.73 -0.25
CA LYS A 70 -8.91 -13.09 0.27
C LYS A 70 -7.43 -13.47 0.24
N PHE A 71 -6.74 -13.19 -0.86
CA PHE A 71 -5.30 -13.42 -0.97
C PHE A 71 -4.50 -12.68 0.11
N ILE A 72 -4.80 -11.40 0.36
CA ILE A 72 -4.18 -10.64 1.46
C ILE A 72 -4.43 -11.35 2.79
N ILE A 73 -5.69 -11.69 3.11
CA ILE A 73 -6.07 -12.34 4.37
C ILE A 73 -5.35 -13.69 4.56
N TYR A 74 -5.28 -14.54 3.53
CA TYR A 74 -4.54 -15.81 3.63
C TYR A 74 -3.05 -15.61 3.88
N ASN A 75 -2.44 -14.57 3.31
CA ASN A 75 -1.03 -14.27 3.62
C ASN A 75 -0.88 -13.87 5.08
N ILE A 76 -1.60 -12.84 5.54
CA ILE A 76 -1.41 -12.27 6.88
C ILE A 76 -1.86 -13.21 8.02
N LEU A 77 -2.79 -14.13 7.76
CA LEU A 77 -3.36 -15.02 8.79
C LEU A 77 -3.09 -16.51 8.57
N GLY A 78 -2.67 -16.96 7.39
CA GLY A 78 -2.47 -18.38 7.13
C GLY A 78 -1.12 -18.93 7.62
N PHE A 79 -0.08 -18.09 7.64
CA PHE A 79 1.28 -18.51 7.99
C PHE A 79 1.65 -18.22 9.45
N TYR A 80 2.26 -19.22 10.07
CA TYR A 80 2.79 -19.17 11.43
C TYR A 80 4.29 -19.48 11.42
N MET A 81 5.01 -18.93 12.39
CA MET A 81 6.36 -19.37 12.69
C MET A 81 6.33 -20.85 13.10
N LYS A 82 7.27 -21.64 12.58
CA LYS A 82 7.33 -23.09 12.72
C LYS A 82 7.12 -23.55 14.18
N ASP A 83 6.21 -24.49 14.37
CA ASP A 83 5.87 -25.12 15.65
C ASP A 83 5.39 -24.11 16.72
N THR A 84 4.84 -22.97 16.30
CA THR A 84 4.28 -21.95 17.20
C THR A 84 2.88 -21.51 16.81
N ARG A 85 2.24 -20.73 17.70
CA ARG A 85 0.99 -20.00 17.42
C ARG A 85 1.23 -18.54 17.00
N ILE A 86 2.46 -18.18 16.68
CA ILE A 86 2.85 -16.81 16.31
C ILE A 86 2.71 -16.65 14.80
N LYS A 87 1.93 -15.65 14.36
CA LYS A 87 1.81 -15.30 12.95
C LYS A 87 3.17 -14.90 12.39
N ARG A 88 3.44 -15.28 11.15
CA ARG A 88 4.67 -14.85 10.47
C ARG A 88 4.69 -13.35 10.23
N PHE A 89 3.61 -12.82 9.66
CA PHE A 89 3.53 -11.41 9.29
C PHE A 89 2.99 -10.57 10.44
N HIS A 90 3.73 -9.53 10.80
CA HIS A 90 3.37 -8.52 11.79
C HIS A 90 3.11 -7.15 11.16
N GLU A 91 3.48 -6.98 9.89
CA GLU A 91 3.26 -5.77 9.12
C GLU A 91 2.72 -6.14 7.74
N CYS A 92 1.81 -5.33 7.22
CA CYS A 92 1.20 -5.50 5.90
C CYS A 92 1.10 -4.14 5.23
N LEU A 93 1.60 -4.01 3.99
CA LEU A 93 1.41 -2.83 3.16
C LEU A 93 0.53 -3.19 1.96
N VAL A 94 -0.67 -2.63 1.91
CA VAL A 94 -1.59 -2.71 0.77
C VAL A 94 -1.50 -1.40 -0.01
N PHE A 95 -0.65 -1.41 -1.03
CA PHE A 95 -0.41 -0.28 -1.92
C PHE A 95 -1.17 -0.50 -3.23
N ILE A 96 -2.36 0.09 -3.32
CA ILE A 96 -3.25 -0.07 -4.49
C ILE A 96 -3.93 1.28 -4.81
N PRO A 97 -4.29 1.57 -6.08
CA PRO A 97 -4.90 2.84 -6.49
C PRO A 97 -6.26 3.14 -5.85
N ARG A 98 -6.78 4.36 -6.03
CA ARG A 98 -8.12 4.77 -5.54
C ARG A 98 -9.22 3.90 -6.15
N LYS A 99 -10.44 3.97 -5.59
CA LYS A 99 -11.62 3.17 -6.02
C LYS A 99 -11.48 1.63 -5.90
N ASN A 100 -10.36 1.09 -5.41
CA ASN A 100 -10.15 -0.35 -5.17
C ASN A 100 -10.61 -0.82 -3.76
N VAL A 101 -11.59 -0.14 -3.15
CA VAL A 101 -12.28 -0.61 -1.91
C VAL A 101 -11.37 -0.80 -0.67
N LYS A 102 -10.24 -0.08 -0.59
CA LYS A 102 -9.27 -0.18 0.53
C LYS A 102 -9.87 0.08 1.91
N THR A 103 -10.54 1.22 2.09
CA THR A 103 -10.99 1.71 3.39
C THR A 103 -12.08 0.82 3.99
N SER A 104 -13.08 0.45 3.18
CA SER A 104 -14.12 -0.51 3.61
C SER A 104 -13.54 -1.89 3.93
N PHE A 105 -12.58 -2.37 3.12
CA PHE A 105 -11.86 -3.61 3.42
C PHE A 105 -11.09 -3.52 4.74
N ALA A 106 -10.38 -2.42 5.00
CA ALA A 106 -9.63 -2.23 6.24
C ALA A 106 -10.56 -2.17 7.47
N GLY A 107 -11.71 -1.52 7.38
CA GLY A 107 -12.72 -1.52 8.45
C GLY A 107 -13.32 -2.90 8.70
N ALA A 108 -13.71 -3.62 7.64
CA ALA A 108 -14.21 -4.99 7.73
C ALA A 108 -13.17 -5.93 8.36
N LEU A 109 -11.92 -5.82 7.93
CA LEU A 109 -10.80 -6.58 8.46
C LEU A 109 -10.52 -6.23 9.92
N ALA A 110 -10.58 -4.96 10.32
CA ALA A 110 -10.44 -4.52 11.71
C ALA A 110 -11.45 -5.22 12.62
N TYR A 111 -12.73 -5.17 12.24
CA TYR A 111 -13.81 -5.79 12.99
C TYR A 111 -13.61 -7.31 13.16
N ALA A 112 -13.29 -8.00 12.05
CA ALA A 112 -13.08 -9.44 12.07
C ALA A 112 -11.82 -9.86 12.85
N LEU A 113 -10.72 -9.08 12.77
CA LEU A 113 -9.52 -9.29 13.58
C LEU A 113 -9.80 -9.04 15.06
N GLY A 114 -10.64 -8.04 15.40
CA GLY A 114 -11.13 -7.81 16.74
C GLY A 114 -11.78 -9.05 17.33
N LEU A 115 -12.71 -9.66 16.58
CA LEU A 115 -13.38 -10.89 16.99
C LEU A 115 -12.41 -12.08 17.10
N LEU A 116 -11.47 -12.23 16.16
CA LEU A 116 -10.47 -13.30 16.17
C LEU A 116 -9.59 -13.23 17.42
N TYR A 117 -9.10 -12.04 17.76
CA TYR A 117 -8.14 -11.84 18.85
C TYR A 117 -8.78 -11.38 20.16
N ARG A 118 -10.11 -11.35 20.29
CA ARG A 118 -10.82 -10.84 21.47
C ARG A 118 -10.35 -11.43 22.80
N LEU A 119 -10.00 -12.72 22.82
CA LEU A 119 -9.53 -13.41 24.04
C LEU A 119 -8.17 -12.90 24.54
N SER A 120 -7.42 -12.19 23.69
CA SER A 120 -6.17 -11.50 24.06
C SER A 120 -6.41 -10.07 24.55
N GLY A 121 -7.65 -9.60 24.63
CA GLY A 121 -7.98 -8.20 24.93
C GLY A 121 -7.58 -7.25 23.80
N THR A 122 -8.24 -7.37 22.66
CA THR A 122 -7.81 -6.68 21.45
C THR A 122 -8.10 -5.18 21.50
N LYS A 123 -7.05 -4.40 21.22
CA LYS A 123 -7.14 -2.96 20.98
C LYS A 123 -6.69 -2.66 19.57
N ILE A 124 -7.51 -1.91 18.86
CA ILE A 124 -7.37 -1.55 17.45
C ILE A 124 -7.30 -0.03 17.37
N TYR A 125 -6.26 0.49 16.72
CA TYR A 125 -6.17 1.91 16.38
C TYR A 125 -6.28 2.11 14.88
N VAL A 126 -7.24 2.92 14.45
CA VAL A 126 -7.31 3.44 13.08
C VAL A 126 -6.70 4.83 13.09
N VAL A 127 -5.63 5.01 12.33
CA VAL A 127 -4.87 6.27 12.26
C VAL A 127 -4.68 6.75 10.84
N ALA A 128 -4.75 8.06 10.67
CA ALA A 128 -4.49 8.73 9.40
C ALA A 128 -3.90 10.11 9.66
N ALA A 129 -3.45 10.81 8.62
CA ALA A 129 -2.92 12.17 8.77
C ALA A 129 -3.96 13.16 9.34
N ALA A 130 -5.25 12.95 9.04
CA ALA A 130 -6.36 13.72 9.57
C ALA A 130 -7.46 12.83 10.16
N LEU A 131 -8.09 13.28 11.26
CA LEU A 131 -9.18 12.55 11.93
C LEU A 131 -10.31 12.20 10.96
N LYS A 132 -10.69 13.12 10.06
CA LYS A 132 -11.73 12.90 9.05
C LYS A 132 -11.48 11.65 8.19
N GLN A 133 -10.23 11.32 7.88
CA GLN A 133 -9.91 10.12 7.11
C GLN A 133 -10.12 8.85 7.95
N THR A 134 -9.73 8.87 9.24
CA THR A 134 -10.00 7.72 10.13
C THR A 134 -11.48 7.48 10.36
N LEU A 135 -12.28 8.56 10.34
CA LEU A 135 -13.72 8.47 10.51
C LEU A 135 -14.40 7.70 9.39
N GLU A 136 -13.86 7.63 8.17
CA GLU A 136 -14.42 6.81 7.10
C GLU A 136 -14.41 5.31 7.48
N THR A 137 -13.27 4.83 7.98
CA THR A 137 -13.15 3.44 8.46
C THR A 137 -14.00 3.21 9.71
N TYR A 138 -13.97 4.13 10.67
CA TYR A 138 -14.76 4.03 11.91
C TYR A 138 -16.26 4.00 11.62
N ASN A 139 -16.76 4.94 10.81
CA ASN A 139 -18.17 5.03 10.46
C ASN A 139 -18.65 3.81 9.68
N PHE A 140 -17.78 3.19 8.87
CA PHE A 140 -18.09 1.95 8.19
C PHE A 140 -18.30 0.78 9.17
N VAL A 141 -17.45 0.67 10.20
CA VAL A 141 -17.61 -0.36 11.25
C VAL A 141 -18.84 -0.05 12.12
N LYS A 142 -18.99 1.20 12.57
CA LYS A 142 -20.14 1.69 13.35
C LYS A 142 -21.47 1.39 12.63
N TYR A 143 -21.55 1.71 11.34
CA TYR A 143 -22.73 1.43 10.52
C TYR A 143 -23.12 -0.05 10.57
N ASN A 144 -22.13 -0.94 10.45
CA ASN A 144 -22.38 -2.38 10.45
C ASN A 144 -22.79 -2.90 11.83
N ILE A 145 -22.17 -2.42 12.91
CA ILE A 145 -22.58 -2.77 14.29
C ILE A 145 -24.05 -2.41 14.53
N ILE A 146 -24.44 -1.17 14.22
CA ILE A 146 -25.83 -0.72 14.38
C ILE A 146 -26.76 -1.53 13.50
N ARG A 147 -26.40 -1.78 12.23
CA ARG A 147 -27.21 -2.58 11.30
C ARG A 147 -27.45 -4.01 11.80
N MET A 148 -26.50 -4.59 12.53
CA MET A 148 -26.63 -5.92 13.12
C MET A 148 -27.45 -5.95 14.41
N GLY A 149 -27.84 -4.79 14.95
CA GLY A 149 -28.42 -4.69 16.30
C GLY A 149 -27.40 -4.97 17.40
N GLU A 150 -26.11 -4.79 17.10
CA GLU A 150 -25.02 -5.06 18.03
C GLU A 150 -24.63 -3.85 18.88
N TRP A 151 -25.30 -2.71 18.69
CA TRP A 151 -25.14 -1.55 19.57
C TRP A 151 -25.85 -1.82 20.91
N ASP A 152 -25.21 -1.51 22.02
CA ASP A 152 -25.76 -1.69 23.37
C ASP A 152 -27.09 -0.95 23.61
N GLU A 153 -27.30 0.21 22.98
CA GLU A 153 -28.60 0.90 22.97
C GLU A 153 -29.71 0.08 22.29
N ASP A 154 -29.35 -0.78 21.34
CA ASP A 154 -30.26 -1.72 20.66
C ASP A 154 -30.30 -3.11 21.34
N GLY A 155 -29.60 -3.29 22.47
CA GLY A 155 -29.51 -4.56 23.22
C GLY A 155 -28.33 -5.46 22.83
N GLY A 156 -27.41 -4.97 22.00
CA GLY A 156 -26.21 -5.68 21.56
C GLY A 156 -25.00 -5.56 22.50
N HIS A 157 -23.83 -6.01 22.02
CA HIS A 157 -22.60 -6.07 22.83
C HIS A 157 -21.71 -4.82 22.78
N PHE A 158 -21.83 -3.99 21.75
CA PHE A 158 -20.93 -2.87 21.50
C PHE A 158 -21.45 -1.58 22.10
N HIS A 159 -20.68 -1.01 23.02
CA HIS A 159 -20.78 0.38 23.44
C HIS A 159 -20.10 1.28 22.40
N ILE A 160 -20.80 2.33 21.96
CA ILE A 160 -20.33 3.27 20.94
C ILE A 160 -20.22 4.67 21.54
N ILE A 161 -19.01 5.24 21.52
CA ILE A 161 -18.78 6.64 21.89
C ILE A 161 -18.39 7.40 20.62
N ASP A 162 -19.21 8.38 20.25
CA ASP A 162 -18.98 9.19 19.06
C ASP A 162 -19.29 10.66 19.36
N ASN A 163 -18.28 11.39 19.85
CA ASN A 163 -18.38 12.80 20.21
C ASN A 163 -17.10 13.55 19.80
N ASN A 164 -17.04 14.87 20.03
CA ASN A 164 -15.92 15.70 19.59
C ASN A 164 -14.55 15.30 20.15
N ASN A 165 -14.51 14.57 21.26
CA ASN A 165 -13.27 14.18 21.94
C ASN A 165 -12.89 12.71 21.69
N GLU A 166 -13.87 11.84 21.40
CA GLU A 166 -13.67 10.40 21.34
C GLU A 166 -14.56 9.74 20.27
N HIS A 167 -13.94 8.88 19.48
CA HIS A 167 -14.57 8.01 18.49
C HIS A 167 -14.10 6.57 18.75
N SER A 168 -14.89 5.82 19.53
CA SER A 168 -14.52 4.48 19.98
C SER A 168 -15.69 3.49 19.95
N LEU A 169 -15.36 2.23 19.73
CA LEU A 169 -16.27 1.08 19.76
C LEU A 169 -15.69 0.06 20.75
N LYS A 170 -16.45 -0.36 21.76
CA LYS A 170 -15.98 -1.29 22.78
C LYS A 170 -16.99 -2.40 23.04
N ALA A 171 -16.56 -3.66 23.07
CA ALA A 171 -17.41 -4.80 23.39
C ALA A 171 -16.69 -5.84 24.22
N GLU A 172 -17.44 -6.50 25.12
CA GLU A 172 -17.03 -7.73 25.79
C GLU A 172 -17.83 -8.91 25.22
N ILE A 173 -17.15 -9.82 24.53
CA ILE A 173 -17.78 -10.93 23.78
C ILE A 173 -17.12 -12.25 24.16
N SER A 174 -17.90 -13.16 24.73
CA SER A 174 -17.45 -14.49 25.17
C SER A 174 -16.21 -14.45 26.09
N GLY A 175 -16.14 -13.48 27.00
CA GLY A 175 -15.01 -13.30 27.91
C GLY A 175 -13.76 -12.67 27.29
N GLY A 176 -13.84 -12.22 26.04
CA GLY A 176 -12.81 -11.39 25.39
C GLY A 176 -13.22 -9.94 25.28
N LEU A 177 -12.25 -9.06 25.03
CA LEU A 177 -12.43 -7.61 24.84
C LEU A 177 -12.07 -7.22 23.41
N ILE A 178 -12.88 -6.33 22.84
CA ILE A 178 -12.61 -5.64 21.58
C ILE A 178 -12.75 -4.15 21.85
N GLU A 179 -11.74 -3.37 21.46
CA GLU A 179 -11.76 -1.92 21.52
C GLU A 179 -11.18 -1.36 20.22
N LEU A 180 -11.95 -0.55 19.50
CA LEU A 180 -11.50 0.14 18.29
C LEU A 180 -11.57 1.65 18.52
N ASN A 181 -10.46 2.34 18.28
CA ASN A 181 -10.35 3.79 18.42
C ASN A 181 -9.91 4.42 17.11
N ALA A 182 -10.56 5.53 16.71
CA ALA A 182 -10.17 6.32 15.55
C ALA A 182 -9.49 7.62 15.97
N LEU A 183 -8.26 7.86 15.49
CA LEU A 183 -7.41 8.96 15.95
C LEU A 183 -6.64 9.61 14.79
N ALA A 184 -6.47 10.93 14.83
CA ALA A 184 -5.45 11.56 13.99
C ALA A 184 -4.04 11.13 14.45
N ALA A 185 -3.14 10.90 13.51
CA ALA A 185 -1.76 10.55 13.79
C ALA A 185 -0.99 11.78 14.30
N ASN A 186 -0.93 11.95 15.62
CA ASN A 186 -0.20 13.03 16.29
C ASN A 186 1.01 12.48 17.06
N PRO A 187 2.25 12.66 16.56
CA PRO A 187 3.46 12.12 17.18
C PRO A 187 3.79 12.63 18.59
N ASP A 188 3.14 13.70 19.04
CA ASP A 188 3.50 14.43 20.26
C ASP A 188 2.46 14.28 21.38
N ALA A 189 1.31 13.65 21.10
CA ALA A 189 0.19 13.52 22.05
C ALA A 189 -0.09 12.07 22.50
N GLN A 190 0.75 11.12 22.13
CA GLN A 190 0.38 9.70 22.05
C GLN A 190 1.41 8.74 22.69
N ASP A 191 1.96 9.10 23.87
CA ASP A 191 3.15 8.45 24.46
C ASP A 191 2.90 7.16 25.29
N SER A 192 1.70 6.58 25.30
CA SER A 192 1.44 5.34 26.07
C SER A 192 0.31 4.46 25.50
N PHE A 193 0.32 4.20 24.20
CA PHE A 193 -0.61 3.23 23.62
C PHE A 193 -0.12 1.79 23.80
N ASN A 194 -1.08 0.89 23.98
CA ASN A 194 -0.87 -0.55 23.88
C ASN A 194 -1.94 -1.11 22.93
N CYS A 195 -1.53 -1.78 21.86
CA CYS A 195 -2.45 -2.41 20.90
C CYS A 195 -1.85 -3.65 20.26
N ASN A 196 -2.69 -4.53 19.75
CA ASN A 196 -2.25 -5.64 18.89
C ASN A 196 -2.50 -5.33 17.42
N ILE A 197 -3.48 -4.48 17.08
CA ILE A 197 -3.80 -4.13 15.69
C ILE A 197 -3.73 -2.61 15.53
N ALA A 198 -3.13 -2.14 14.43
CA ALA A 198 -3.31 -0.76 14.01
C ALA A 198 -3.39 -0.67 12.49
N ILE A 199 -4.17 0.30 12.02
CA ILE A 199 -4.40 0.57 10.61
C ILE A 199 -3.94 1.99 10.36
N ALA A 200 -2.88 2.14 9.57
CA ALA A 200 -2.45 3.42 9.03
C ALA A 200 -3.08 3.62 7.65
N ASP A 201 -4.13 4.43 7.60
CA ASP A 201 -4.82 4.82 6.38
C ASP A 201 -4.17 6.05 5.75
N GLU A 202 -4.14 6.06 4.42
CA GLU A 202 -3.51 7.08 3.59
C GLU A 202 -2.08 7.45 4.04
N ILE A 203 -1.22 6.45 4.16
CA ILE A 203 0.20 6.62 4.57
C ILE A 203 0.93 7.67 3.72
N HIS A 204 0.56 7.84 2.45
CA HIS A 204 1.14 8.87 1.59
C HIS A 204 1.02 10.29 2.18
N ALA A 205 0.02 10.54 3.03
CA ALA A 205 -0.20 11.83 3.69
C ALA A 205 0.60 11.98 5.00
N PHE A 206 1.32 10.95 5.46
CA PHE A 206 2.12 11.02 6.68
C PHE A 206 3.37 11.84 6.43
N LYS A 207 3.52 12.93 7.20
CA LYS A 207 4.63 13.86 7.07
C LYS A 207 5.90 13.38 7.77
N LYS A 208 5.76 12.54 8.79
CA LYS A 208 6.88 12.05 9.60
C LYS A 208 6.79 10.53 9.77
N PRO A 209 7.90 9.78 9.61
CA PRO A 209 7.93 8.34 9.92
C PRO A 209 7.45 8.00 11.34
N LYS A 210 7.68 8.92 12.29
CA LYS A 210 7.23 8.78 13.70
C LYS A 210 5.72 8.48 13.82
N GLN A 211 4.90 8.99 12.89
CA GLN A 211 3.45 8.72 12.85
C GLN A 211 3.11 7.24 12.65
N TYR A 212 3.98 6.50 11.95
CA TYR A 212 3.83 5.06 11.73
C TYR A 212 4.56 4.26 12.82
N THR A 213 5.81 4.64 13.14
CA THR A 213 6.65 3.87 14.06
C THR A 213 6.10 3.85 15.48
N LEU A 214 5.42 4.90 15.92
CA LEU A 214 4.77 4.95 17.24
C LEU A 214 3.85 3.74 17.48
N PHE A 215 3.03 3.39 16.50
CA PHE A 215 2.12 2.24 16.62
C PHE A 215 2.86 0.91 16.59
N LYS A 216 3.98 0.80 15.87
CA LYS A 216 4.84 -0.39 15.97
C LYS A 216 5.38 -0.58 17.39
N GLU A 217 5.70 0.51 18.06
CA GLU A 217 6.17 0.48 19.45
C GLU A 217 5.06 0.11 20.43
N ALA A 218 3.86 0.66 20.24
CA ALA A 218 2.66 0.32 21.01
C ALA A 218 2.31 -1.18 20.95
N MET A 219 2.73 -1.88 19.89
CA MET A 219 2.47 -3.31 19.72
C MET A 219 3.50 -4.24 20.38
N LYS A 220 4.56 -3.73 21.02
CA LYS A 220 5.65 -4.57 21.57
C LYS A 220 5.16 -5.61 22.59
N ALA A 221 4.09 -5.33 23.33
CA ALA A 221 3.52 -6.25 24.32
C ALA A 221 2.91 -7.52 23.70
N TYR A 222 2.41 -7.46 22.47
CA TYR A 222 1.74 -8.57 21.81
C TYR A 222 2.68 -9.37 20.90
N ARG A 223 2.52 -10.71 20.91
CA ARG A 223 3.21 -11.61 19.98
C ARG A 223 2.49 -11.69 18.64
N ASN A 224 1.17 -11.95 18.68
CA ASN A 224 0.31 -11.83 17.51
C ASN A 224 -0.20 -10.39 17.41
N LYS A 225 0.39 -9.66 16.48
CA LYS A 225 0.11 -8.25 16.21
C LYS A 225 0.14 -7.99 14.72
N LEU A 226 -0.54 -6.94 14.28
CA LEU A 226 -0.57 -6.58 12.87
C LEU A 226 -0.70 -5.06 12.68
N MET A 227 0.33 -4.47 12.08
CA MET A 227 0.30 -3.12 11.54
C MET A 227 -0.10 -3.18 10.07
N ILE A 228 -1.26 -2.63 9.73
CA ILE A 228 -1.81 -2.60 8.37
C ILE A 228 -1.63 -1.19 7.82
N GLY A 229 -0.77 -1.04 6.83
CA GLY A 229 -0.68 0.17 6.04
C GLY A 229 -1.50 0.06 4.77
N ILE A 230 -2.39 1.01 4.54
CA ILE A 230 -3.11 1.13 3.27
C ILE A 230 -2.82 2.51 2.67
N SER A 231 -2.54 2.56 1.37
CA SER A 231 -2.34 3.84 0.69
C SER A 231 -2.38 3.71 -0.83
N THR A 232 -2.56 4.85 -1.49
CA THR A 232 -2.19 5.06 -2.90
C THR A 232 -0.83 5.76 -3.00
N ALA A 233 -0.30 5.89 -4.21
CA ALA A 233 0.83 6.77 -4.50
C ALA A 233 0.48 8.21 -4.12
N GLY A 234 1.49 8.92 -3.62
CA GLY A 234 1.44 10.36 -3.38
C GLY A 234 2.36 11.09 -4.36
N ASP A 235 2.47 12.41 -4.19
CA ASP A 235 3.23 13.27 -5.10
C ASP A 235 4.73 13.29 -4.81
N ASP A 236 5.11 13.00 -3.56
CA ASP A 236 6.51 13.00 -3.10
C ASP A 236 7.14 11.60 -3.23
N PRO A 237 8.17 11.42 -4.09
CA PRO A 237 8.79 10.13 -4.34
C PRO A 237 9.80 9.78 -3.24
N ASN A 238 10.09 10.72 -2.33
CA ASN A 238 10.96 10.55 -1.18
C ASN A 238 10.16 10.43 0.12
N SER A 239 8.83 10.46 0.02
CA SER A 239 7.92 10.30 1.16
C SER A 239 8.18 9.00 1.90
N PHE A 240 7.74 8.94 3.16
CA PHE A 240 7.81 7.72 3.97
C PHE A 240 7.19 6.52 3.23
N LEU A 241 6.02 6.71 2.60
CA LEU A 241 5.40 5.65 1.81
C LEU A 241 6.27 5.20 0.63
N ALA A 242 6.83 6.13 -0.14
CA ALA A 242 7.65 5.79 -1.29
C ALA A 242 8.87 4.94 -0.88
N GLN A 243 9.48 5.27 0.26
CA GLN A 243 10.55 4.47 0.85
C GLN A 243 10.07 3.07 1.27
N GLN A 244 8.88 2.94 1.87
CA GLN A 244 8.29 1.64 2.23
C GLN A 244 7.97 0.79 0.98
N VAL A 245 7.43 1.40 -0.08
CA VAL A 245 7.15 0.71 -1.35
C VAL A 245 8.45 0.25 -2.01
N ALA A 246 9.46 1.11 -2.09
CA ALA A 246 10.78 0.75 -2.62
C ALA A 246 11.41 -0.40 -1.81
N TYR A 247 11.32 -0.34 -0.48
CA TYR A 247 11.77 -1.42 0.39
C TYR A 247 11.04 -2.74 0.10
N GLY A 248 9.71 -2.71 -0.01
CA GLY A 248 8.88 -3.88 -0.34
C GLY A 248 9.25 -4.50 -1.69
N LYS A 249 9.52 -3.67 -2.70
CA LYS A 249 10.02 -4.13 -4.00
C LYS A 249 11.35 -4.88 -3.87
N ARG A 250 12.31 -4.37 -3.09
CA ARG A 250 13.59 -5.06 -2.82
C ARG A 250 13.41 -6.39 -2.08
N VAL A 251 12.45 -6.46 -1.15
CA VAL A 251 12.11 -7.71 -0.45
C VAL A 251 11.53 -8.73 -1.42
N LEU A 252 10.58 -8.32 -2.27
CA LEU A 252 10.00 -9.18 -3.30
C LEU A 252 11.01 -9.55 -4.41
N ASP A 253 12.01 -8.72 -4.65
CA ASP A 253 13.15 -9.01 -5.51
C ASP A 253 14.23 -9.89 -4.83
N LYS A 254 14.03 -10.30 -3.58
CA LYS A 254 14.97 -11.11 -2.77
C LYS A 254 16.35 -10.45 -2.57
N GLN A 255 16.42 -9.13 -2.69
CA GLN A 255 17.63 -8.34 -2.42
C GLN A 255 17.81 -8.08 -0.92
N VAL A 256 16.72 -8.08 -0.16
CA VAL A 256 16.69 -7.89 1.29
C VAL A 256 15.76 -8.91 1.90
N GLU A 257 16.18 -9.58 2.98
CA GLU A 257 15.31 -10.48 3.72
C GLU A 257 14.43 -9.70 4.72
N ASN A 258 13.12 -9.93 4.67
CA ASN A 258 12.19 -9.49 5.70
C ASN A 258 11.01 -10.46 5.78
N GLU A 259 11.03 -11.29 6.81
CA GLU A 259 10.04 -12.35 6.98
C GLU A 259 8.74 -11.91 7.65
N GLN A 260 8.69 -10.70 8.21
CA GLN A 260 7.53 -10.24 9.00
C GLN A 260 6.69 -9.17 8.28
N TYR A 261 7.15 -8.66 7.15
CA TYR A 261 6.45 -7.63 6.38
C TYR A 261 5.91 -8.21 5.06
N PHE A 262 4.58 -8.26 4.97
CA PHE A 262 3.86 -8.61 3.75
C PHE A 262 3.60 -7.37 2.88
N PHE A 263 3.80 -7.51 1.57
CA PHE A 263 3.60 -6.42 0.60
C PHE A 263 2.63 -6.85 -0.49
N PHE A 264 1.55 -6.11 -0.64
CA PHE A 264 0.62 -6.21 -1.76
C PHE A 264 0.68 -4.91 -2.56
N ILE A 265 1.44 -4.92 -3.65
CA ILE A 265 1.76 -3.74 -4.47
C ILE A 265 1.10 -3.90 -5.83
N CYS A 266 0.15 -3.04 -6.15
CA CYS A 266 -0.44 -2.92 -7.49
C CYS A 266 -0.14 -1.53 -8.05
N GLU A 267 0.51 -1.48 -9.20
CA GLU A 267 0.90 -0.27 -9.92
C GLU A 267 1.05 -0.64 -11.41
N ALA A 268 1.01 0.34 -12.31
CA ALA A 268 1.33 0.09 -13.71
C ALA A 268 2.85 -0.17 -13.86
N ASP A 269 3.21 -1.27 -14.52
CA ASP A 269 4.61 -1.54 -14.86
C ASP A 269 5.05 -0.68 -16.05
N PRO A 270 6.32 -0.27 -16.11
CA PRO A 270 6.88 0.38 -17.30
C PRO A 270 7.01 -0.60 -18.47
N VAL A 271 6.76 -0.08 -19.67
CA VAL A 271 7.05 -0.73 -20.95
C VAL A 271 8.24 -0.04 -21.62
N LYS A 272 8.94 -0.75 -22.50
CA LYS A 272 10.09 -0.23 -23.24
C LYS A 272 9.71 0.11 -24.67
N THR A 273 10.16 1.27 -25.16
CA THR A 273 10.16 1.58 -26.59
C THR A 273 11.17 0.70 -27.33
N GLU A 274 11.13 0.70 -28.67
CA GLU A 274 12.15 0.05 -29.51
C GLU A 274 13.58 0.55 -29.22
N GLU A 275 13.69 1.81 -28.76
CA GLU A 275 14.93 2.47 -28.37
C GLU A 275 15.35 2.16 -26.92
N GLY A 276 14.58 1.33 -26.20
CA GLY A 276 14.87 0.91 -24.83
C GLY A 276 14.42 1.88 -23.74
N LYS A 277 13.72 2.98 -24.08
CA LYS A 277 13.22 3.95 -23.10
C LYS A 277 12.01 3.38 -22.36
N GLU A 278 12.06 3.41 -21.03
CA GLU A 278 10.95 3.00 -20.17
C GLU A 278 9.91 4.12 -20.01
N TYR A 279 8.63 3.79 -20.17
CA TYR A 279 7.51 4.69 -19.90
C TYR A 279 6.28 3.91 -19.43
N ILE A 280 5.32 4.58 -18.80
CA ILE A 280 4.03 3.96 -18.45
C ILE A 280 3.06 4.20 -19.59
N ASP A 281 2.61 3.13 -20.26
CA ASP A 281 1.56 3.21 -21.27
C ASP A 281 0.18 3.26 -20.61
N PHE A 282 -0.22 4.46 -20.20
CA PHE A 282 -1.47 4.71 -19.50
C PHE A 282 -2.73 4.65 -20.40
N MET A 283 -2.53 4.57 -21.72
CA MET A 283 -3.61 4.43 -22.70
C MET A 283 -3.91 2.96 -23.05
N ASP A 284 -3.05 2.02 -22.63
CA ASP A 284 -3.29 0.58 -22.75
C ASP A 284 -4.21 0.09 -21.61
N PRO A 285 -5.40 -0.48 -21.91
CA PRO A 285 -6.26 -1.10 -20.91
C PRO A 285 -5.57 -2.16 -20.06
N LYS A 286 -4.55 -2.86 -20.59
CA LYS A 286 -3.79 -3.84 -19.80
C LYS A 286 -3.00 -3.17 -18.68
N SER A 287 -2.37 -2.02 -18.93
CA SER A 287 -1.68 -1.25 -17.89
C SER A 287 -2.64 -0.79 -16.80
N GLN A 288 -3.86 -0.42 -17.18
CA GLN A 288 -4.92 -0.02 -16.27
C GLN A 288 -5.41 -1.18 -15.40
N GLU A 289 -5.73 -2.34 -16.01
CA GLU A 289 -6.11 -3.57 -15.28
C GLU A 289 -5.01 -4.05 -14.34
N MET A 290 -3.76 -3.98 -14.79
CA MET A 290 -2.58 -4.37 -14.03
C MET A 290 -2.46 -3.63 -12.69
N ALA A 291 -2.68 -2.31 -12.73
CA ALA A 291 -2.63 -1.45 -11.56
C ALA A 291 -3.84 -1.62 -10.64
N ASN A 292 -5.00 -2.03 -11.16
CA ASN A 292 -6.28 -2.04 -10.45
C ASN A 292 -6.75 -3.48 -10.16
N PRO A 293 -6.50 -4.04 -8.97
CA PRO A 293 -6.93 -5.40 -8.65
C PRO A 293 -8.46 -5.60 -8.64
N ALA A 294 -9.25 -4.52 -8.55
CA ALA A 294 -10.71 -4.54 -8.62
C ALA A 294 -11.27 -4.13 -10.01
N TYR A 295 -10.45 -4.21 -11.06
CA TYR A 295 -10.84 -3.88 -12.44
C TYR A 295 -12.02 -4.74 -12.93
N GLY A 296 -13.05 -4.10 -13.47
CA GLY A 296 -14.30 -4.74 -13.90
C GLY A 296 -15.24 -5.14 -12.74
N GLU A 297 -14.85 -4.87 -11.49
CA GLU A 297 -15.66 -5.09 -10.30
C GLU A 297 -16.06 -3.73 -9.71
N SER A 298 -15.21 -3.12 -8.87
CA SER A 298 -15.44 -1.77 -8.32
C SER A 298 -14.83 -0.66 -9.15
N VAL A 299 -13.88 -0.99 -10.02
CA VAL A 299 -13.20 -0.03 -10.90
C VAL A 299 -13.66 -0.27 -12.33
N GLN A 300 -14.41 0.69 -12.89
CA GLN A 300 -14.99 0.54 -14.21
C GLN A 300 -13.96 0.82 -15.32
N PRO A 301 -13.76 -0.13 -16.27
CA PRO A 301 -12.85 0.03 -17.41
C PRO A 301 -13.09 1.31 -18.21
N GLU A 302 -14.36 1.65 -18.45
CA GLU A 302 -14.77 2.77 -19.28
C GLU A 302 -14.43 4.11 -18.61
N GLU A 303 -14.64 4.21 -17.29
CA GLU A 303 -14.25 5.40 -16.51
C GLU A 303 -12.73 5.58 -16.51
N LEU A 304 -11.97 4.50 -16.27
CA LEU A 304 -10.51 4.56 -16.28
C LEU A 304 -9.94 5.01 -17.62
N MET A 305 -10.54 4.53 -18.72
CA MET A 305 -10.11 4.89 -20.07
C MET A 305 -10.52 6.33 -20.42
N GLU A 306 -11.66 6.81 -19.94
CA GLU A 306 -12.07 8.20 -20.13
C GLU A 306 -11.19 9.17 -19.34
N GLU A 307 -10.88 8.84 -18.08
CA GLU A 307 -9.88 9.57 -17.28
C GLU A 307 -8.50 9.57 -17.99
N ALA A 308 -8.09 8.46 -18.62
CA ALA A 308 -6.85 8.38 -19.39
C ALA A 308 -6.86 9.33 -20.60
N ARG A 309 -7.96 9.39 -21.36
CA ARG A 309 -8.10 10.30 -22.51
C ARG A 309 -7.99 11.76 -22.07
N GLN A 310 -8.64 12.13 -20.96
CA GLN A 310 -8.54 13.48 -20.41
C GLN A 310 -7.11 13.79 -19.94
N ALA A 311 -6.43 12.85 -19.28
CA ALA A 311 -5.04 12.96 -18.87
C ALA A 311 -4.04 13.03 -20.03
N ARG A 312 -4.38 12.43 -21.19
CA ARG A 312 -3.57 12.56 -22.41
C ARG A 312 -3.54 14.01 -22.89
N ASP A 313 -4.69 14.67 -22.89
CA ASP A 313 -4.84 16.01 -23.46
C ASP A 313 -4.59 17.13 -22.42
N ASN A 314 -4.58 16.80 -21.12
CA ASN A 314 -4.32 17.73 -20.02
C ASN A 314 -3.17 17.27 -19.09
N PRO A 315 -1.98 17.90 -19.17
CA PRO A 315 -0.84 17.58 -18.30
C PRO A 315 -1.10 17.72 -16.79
N GLN A 316 -2.03 18.59 -16.39
CA GLN A 316 -2.37 18.79 -14.98
C GLN A 316 -3.16 17.60 -14.42
N LEU A 317 -4.07 17.05 -15.22
CA LEU A 317 -4.80 15.82 -14.87
C LEU A 317 -3.92 14.57 -14.98
N ARG A 318 -2.86 14.63 -15.78
CA ARG A 318 -1.96 13.51 -16.00
C ARG A 318 -1.26 13.04 -14.73
N LYS A 319 -0.70 13.97 -13.94
CA LYS A 319 -0.06 13.63 -12.66
C LYS A 319 -1.05 12.91 -11.74
N ASP A 320 -2.23 13.48 -11.60
CA ASP A 320 -3.30 12.90 -10.81
C ASP A 320 -3.70 11.49 -11.28
N TYR A 321 -3.82 11.28 -12.60
CA TYR A 321 -4.13 9.96 -13.16
C TYR A 321 -3.06 8.92 -12.83
N PHE A 322 -1.78 9.28 -12.99
CA PHE A 322 -0.67 8.38 -12.65
C PHE A 322 -0.67 7.99 -11.17
N ALA A 323 -0.81 8.96 -10.26
CA ALA A 323 -0.81 8.68 -8.83
C ALA A 323 -2.07 7.92 -8.37
N LYS A 324 -3.26 8.37 -8.81
CA LYS A 324 -4.54 7.93 -8.24
C LYS A 324 -5.14 6.72 -8.95
N SER A 325 -4.91 6.58 -10.26
CA SER A 325 -5.51 5.53 -11.09
C SER A 325 -4.51 4.44 -11.51
N LEU A 326 -3.22 4.77 -11.68
CA LEU A 326 -2.15 3.80 -12.01
C LEU A 326 -1.20 3.50 -10.85
N ASN A 327 -1.34 4.22 -9.73
CA ASN A 327 -0.55 4.05 -8.51
C ASN A 327 0.96 4.20 -8.69
N VAL A 328 1.38 5.12 -9.57
CA VAL A 328 2.79 5.45 -9.86
C VAL A 328 3.13 6.81 -9.26
N PHE A 329 4.27 6.92 -8.57
CA PHE A 329 4.76 8.20 -8.04
C PHE A 329 5.11 9.18 -9.18
N THR A 330 4.55 10.38 -9.15
CA THR A 330 4.47 11.31 -10.30
C THR A 330 5.73 12.11 -10.57
N SER A 331 6.52 12.37 -9.54
CA SER A 331 7.80 13.09 -9.61
C SER A 331 8.94 12.29 -10.25
N ALA A 332 8.75 10.98 -10.48
CA ALA A 332 9.59 10.21 -11.39
C ALA A 332 9.50 10.71 -12.84
N MET A 333 8.52 11.57 -13.18
CA MET A 333 8.33 12.16 -14.50
C MET A 333 8.86 13.59 -14.65
N ASP A 334 9.18 14.29 -13.55
CA ASP A 334 9.65 15.71 -13.55
C ASP A 334 11.18 15.83 -13.47
N ALA A 335 11.93 14.73 -13.54
CA ALA A 335 13.38 14.80 -13.54
C ALA A 335 13.86 15.62 -14.76
N TYR A 336 14.72 16.63 -14.53
CA TYR A 336 15.31 17.47 -15.59
C TYR A 336 15.97 16.61 -16.69
N PHE A 337 16.46 15.44 -16.28
CA PHE A 337 16.89 14.38 -17.16
C PHE A 337 15.93 13.20 -17.01
N ASP A 338 15.49 12.65 -18.13
CA ASP A 338 14.82 11.36 -18.17
C ASP A 338 15.75 10.29 -17.56
N MET A 339 15.39 9.76 -16.38
CA MET A 339 16.24 8.83 -15.65
C MET A 339 16.44 7.50 -16.40
N ALA A 340 15.55 7.15 -17.32
CA ALA A 340 15.76 6.01 -18.21
C ALA A 340 16.88 6.31 -19.22
N VAL A 341 16.94 7.55 -19.75
CA VAL A 341 18.04 7.99 -20.62
C VAL A 341 19.37 8.03 -19.87
N VAL A 342 19.36 8.49 -18.61
CA VAL A 342 20.57 8.51 -17.77
C VAL A 342 21.12 7.10 -17.56
N ARG A 343 20.25 6.15 -17.17
CA ARG A 343 20.65 4.74 -16.96
C ARG A 343 21.11 4.06 -18.24
N ALA A 344 20.37 4.22 -19.34
CA ALA A 344 20.75 3.67 -20.63
C ALA A 344 22.06 4.27 -21.17
N SER A 345 22.33 5.55 -20.88
CA SER A 345 23.59 6.20 -21.24
C SER A 345 24.76 5.63 -20.44
N ASP A 346 24.55 5.30 -19.17
CA ASP A 346 25.57 4.70 -18.29
C ASP A 346 25.90 3.26 -18.72
N GLU A 347 24.88 2.45 -19.04
CA GLU A 347 25.04 1.07 -19.48
C GLU A 347 25.82 0.92 -20.81
N LYS A 348 25.88 1.98 -21.62
CA LYS A 348 26.48 1.95 -22.96
C LYS A 348 28.01 2.01 -22.95
N TYR A 349 28.63 2.50 -21.88
CA TYR A 349 30.07 2.75 -21.84
C TYR A 349 30.68 2.27 -20.52
N ASN A 350 31.77 1.50 -20.61
CA ASN A 350 32.51 1.02 -19.44
C ASN A 350 34.01 1.29 -19.62
N TRP A 351 34.36 2.58 -19.78
CA TRP A 351 35.75 3.00 -19.99
C TRP A 351 36.48 3.19 -18.66
N THR A 352 37.74 2.78 -18.63
CA THR A 352 38.67 3.12 -17.55
C THR A 352 39.17 4.57 -17.69
N LEU A 353 39.68 5.15 -16.60
CA LEU A 353 40.28 6.50 -16.63
C LEU A 353 41.47 6.59 -17.60
N GLU A 354 42.24 5.51 -17.73
CA GLU A 354 43.40 5.43 -18.63
C GLU A 354 43.00 5.41 -20.11
N GLU A 355 41.85 4.81 -20.43
CA GLU A 355 41.26 4.84 -21.77
C GLU A 355 40.68 6.21 -22.09
N LEU A 356 39.96 6.82 -21.13
CA LEU A 356 39.40 8.17 -21.25
C LEU A 356 40.49 9.22 -21.52
N ALA A 357 41.62 9.14 -20.83
CA ALA A 357 42.75 10.07 -20.99
C ALA A 357 43.40 10.03 -22.38
N LYS A 358 43.27 8.90 -23.10
CA LYS A 358 43.83 8.70 -24.45
C LYS A 358 42.91 9.21 -25.55
N LEU A 359 41.65 9.55 -25.24
CA LEU A 359 40.72 10.04 -26.24
C LEU A 359 41.13 11.45 -26.70
N PRO A 360 41.06 11.76 -28.01
CA PRO A 360 41.38 13.08 -28.56
C PRO A 360 40.27 14.09 -28.25
N ILE A 361 40.09 14.39 -26.96
CA ILE A 361 39.03 15.25 -26.43
C ILE A 361 39.67 16.45 -25.74
N ASN A 362 39.13 17.64 -26.01
CA ASN A 362 39.41 18.81 -25.19
C ASN A 362 38.52 18.76 -23.96
N TRP A 363 39.14 18.62 -22.78
CA TRP A 363 38.46 18.51 -21.50
C TRP A 363 38.26 19.87 -20.84
N TYR A 364 37.10 20.07 -20.24
CA TYR A 364 36.68 21.24 -19.48
C TYR A 364 36.31 20.80 -18.07
N GLY A 365 36.93 21.41 -17.06
CA GLY A 365 36.66 21.12 -15.66
C GLY A 365 35.68 22.11 -15.04
N GLY A 366 34.77 21.60 -14.22
CA GLY A 366 33.91 22.37 -13.34
C GLY A 366 34.06 21.87 -11.90
N ALA A 367 34.00 22.79 -10.95
CA ALA A 367 33.98 22.48 -9.53
C ALA A 367 32.90 23.32 -8.85
N ASP A 368 32.03 22.66 -8.10
CA ASP A 368 31.07 23.28 -7.21
C ASP A 368 31.56 23.07 -5.78
N LEU A 369 32.04 24.16 -5.16
CA LEU A 369 32.72 24.11 -3.88
C LEU A 369 31.75 24.41 -2.74
N SER A 370 31.65 23.49 -1.79
CA SER A 370 30.85 23.67 -0.58
C SER A 370 31.48 24.69 0.38
N LYS A 371 30.65 25.36 1.20
CA LYS A 371 31.12 26.34 2.20
C LYS A 371 31.23 25.82 3.64
N MET A 372 30.35 24.92 4.11
CA MET A 372 30.45 24.38 5.49
C MET A 372 29.90 22.95 5.70
N TYR A 373 28.70 22.62 5.21
CA TYR A 373 28.04 21.32 5.50
C TYR A 373 27.47 20.61 4.26
N ASP A 374 27.84 21.06 3.07
CA ASP A 374 27.41 20.47 1.81
C ASP A 374 28.57 19.70 1.16
N LEU A 375 28.29 18.89 0.14
CA LEU A 375 29.31 18.19 -0.62
C LEU A 375 29.92 19.10 -1.68
N THR A 376 31.23 18.99 -1.85
CA THR A 376 31.93 19.58 -2.99
C THR A 376 31.86 18.59 -4.16
N GLY A 377 31.33 19.05 -5.30
CA GLY A 377 31.27 18.29 -6.54
C GLY A 377 32.30 18.75 -7.55
N THR A 378 32.95 17.84 -8.26
CA THR A 378 33.81 18.16 -9.41
C THR A 378 33.41 17.33 -10.61
N ALA A 379 33.54 17.90 -11.80
CA ALA A 379 33.22 17.24 -13.06
C ALA A 379 34.25 17.60 -14.14
N LEU A 380 34.56 16.64 -14.99
CA LEU A 380 35.29 16.83 -16.24
C LEU A 380 34.35 16.49 -17.40
N HIS A 381 34.23 17.41 -18.35
CA HIS A 381 33.37 17.28 -19.52
C HIS A 381 34.17 17.54 -20.79
N GLY A 382 33.94 16.76 -21.83
CA GLY A 382 34.55 16.98 -23.14
C GLY A 382 33.69 16.41 -24.26
N ARG A 383 33.86 16.92 -25.48
CA ARG A 383 33.09 16.47 -26.65
C ARG A 383 33.87 15.41 -27.42
N TYR A 384 33.31 14.21 -27.51
CA TYR A 384 33.89 13.09 -28.26
C TYR A 384 33.03 12.75 -29.47
N LYS A 385 33.54 12.99 -30.68
CA LYS A 385 32.85 12.89 -31.99
C LYS A 385 31.61 13.80 -32.04
N ALA A 386 31.67 14.85 -32.86
CA ALA A 386 30.51 15.73 -33.04
C ALA A 386 29.33 14.94 -33.62
N CYS A 387 28.30 14.66 -32.82
CA CYS A 387 26.98 14.35 -33.36
C CYS A 387 26.51 15.60 -34.10
N GLN A 388 26.46 15.52 -35.44
CA GLN A 388 25.66 16.47 -36.22
C GLN A 388 24.21 16.19 -35.87
N TRP A 389 23.63 17.06 -35.05
CA TRP A 389 22.17 17.13 -34.90
C TRP A 389 21.64 17.89 -36.12
N THR A 390 21.19 17.16 -37.14
CA THR A 390 20.29 17.69 -38.19
C THR A 390 18.86 17.43 -37.81
#